data_AF-A0A5J4RAM7-F1
#
_entry.id   AF-A0A5J4RAM7-F1
#
_cell.length_a   1.000
_cell.length_b   1.000
_cell.length_c   1.000
_cell.angle_alpha   90.00
_cell.angle_beta   90.00
_cell.angle_gamma   90.00
#
_symmetry.space_group_name_H-M   'P 1'
#
loop_
_entity.id
_entity.type
_entity.pdbx_description
1 polymer ?
#
loop_
_entity_poly.entity_id
_entity_poly.type
_entity_poly.pdbx_seq_one_letter_code
_entity_poly.pdbx_strand_id
1 'polypeptide(L)' 'TQPVTLNDTSKRYVYGISGIARLFGCSIPTANRIKQSGKIDKAITQIGRKIIVEADLALELAGRKQGGRR' A
#
# COMPACT_ATOMS: atom_id res chain seq x y z
N THR A 1 -5.12 20.34 -17.09
CA THR A 1 -6.38 20.97 -16.61
C THR A 1 -7.21 19.90 -15.93
N GLN A 2 -7.64 20.00 -14.66
CA GLN A 2 -7.24 20.82 -13.51
C GLN A 2 -7.31 19.86 -12.27
N PRO A 3 -7.61 20.33 -11.05
CA PRO A 3 -6.72 20.48 -9.90
C PRO A 3 -6.76 19.23 -8.98
N VAL A 4 -6.26 19.16 -7.74
CA VAL A 4 -5.88 20.16 -6.72
C VAL A 4 -4.75 19.61 -5.84
N THR A 5 -3.87 20.46 -5.30
CA THR A 5 -3.08 20.16 -4.09
C THR A 5 -3.96 20.43 -2.86
N LEU A 6 -4.74 19.43 -2.44
CA LEU A 6 -5.44 19.52 -1.15
C LEU A 6 -4.49 19.09 -0.03
N ASN A 7 -4.39 19.94 0.99
CA ASN A 7 -3.81 19.59 2.29
C ASN A 7 -4.79 18.64 3.02
N ASP A 8 -4.88 17.41 2.53
CA ASP A 8 -5.88 16.45 2.97
C ASP A 8 -5.35 15.64 4.16
N THR A 9 -5.90 15.91 5.34
CA THR A 9 -5.89 14.98 6.50
C THR A 9 -6.79 13.76 6.27
N SER A 10 -7.26 13.56 5.04
CA SER A 10 -8.03 12.40 4.59
C SER A 10 -7.10 11.22 4.37
N LYS A 11 -7.30 10.17 5.15
CA LYS A 11 -6.63 8.87 5.00
C LYS A 11 -6.70 8.41 3.53
N ARG A 12 -5.55 8.40 2.87
CA ARG A 12 -5.47 8.12 1.43
C ARG A 12 -5.59 6.62 1.21
N TYR A 13 -6.74 6.16 0.71
CA TYR A 13 -6.96 4.75 0.39
C TYR A 13 -6.62 4.43 -1.07
N VAL A 14 -5.99 3.27 -1.30
CA VAL A 14 -5.67 2.72 -2.62
C VAL A 14 -6.35 1.37 -2.82
N TYR A 15 -6.76 1.08 -4.06
CA TYR A 15 -7.59 -0.08 -4.36
C TYR A 15 -6.87 -1.09 -5.27
N GLY A 16 -6.97 -2.37 -4.92
CA GLY A 16 -6.39 -3.48 -5.68
C GLY A 16 -4.86 -3.53 -5.68
N ILE A 17 -4.32 -4.52 -6.38
CA ILE A 17 -2.87 -4.70 -6.56
C ILE A 17 -2.27 -3.51 -7.34
N SER A 18 -3.00 -2.94 -8.30
CA SER A 18 -2.58 -1.75 -9.05
C SER A 18 -2.42 -0.52 -8.15
N GLY A 19 -3.23 -0.40 -7.08
CA GLY A 19 -3.08 0.62 -6.05
C GLY A 19 -1.78 0.45 -5.26
N ILE A 20 -1.48 -0.78 -4.81
CA ILE A 20 -0.22 -1.13 -4.12
C ILE A 20 0.98 -0.83 -5.03
N ALA A 21 0.92 -1.24 -6.30
CA ALA A 21 1.95 -0.99 -7.31
C ALA A 21 2.23 0.51 -7.47
N ARG A 22 1.17 1.32 -7.61
CA ARG A 22 1.29 2.79 -7.77
C ARG A 22 1.76 3.49 -6.49
N LEU A 23 1.44 2.97 -5.30
CA LEU A 23 1.90 3.52 -4.03
C LEU A 23 3.40 3.28 -3.80
N PHE A 24 3.89 2.07 -4.09
CA PHE A 24 5.30 1.72 -3.92
C PHE A 24 6.16 2.01 -5.16
N GLY A 25 5.60 2.63 -6.21
CA GLY A 25 6.30 2.87 -7.48
C GLY A 25 6.84 1.60 -8.15
N CYS A 26 6.19 0.45 -7.93
CA CYS A 26 6.72 -0.86 -8.29
C CYS A 26 5.80 -1.63 -9.26
N SER A 27 6.35 -2.62 -9.96
CA SER A 27 5.59 -3.44 -10.92
C SER A 27 4.53 -4.30 -10.21
N ILE A 28 3.44 -4.63 -10.91
CA ILE A 28 2.36 -5.53 -10.44
C ILE A 28 2.88 -6.85 -9.79
N PRO A 29 3.85 -7.60 -10.36
CA PRO A 29 4.38 -8.80 -9.70
C PRO A 29 5.09 -8.49 -8.38
N THR A 30 5.79 -7.35 -8.28
CA THR A 30 6.43 -6.89 -7.04
C THR A 30 5.39 -6.51 -5.99
N ALA A 31 4.31 -5.83 -6.38
CA ALA A 31 3.17 -5.53 -5.51
C ALA A 31 2.46 -6.79 -5.00
N ASN A 32 2.28 -7.81 -5.86
CA ASN A 32 1.79 -9.13 -5.44
C ASN A 32 2.71 -9.78 -4.40
N ARG A 33 4.03 -9.74 -4.60
CA ARG A 33 5.00 -10.25 -3.61
C ARG A 33 4.95 -9.46 -2.31
N ILE A 34 4.74 -8.14 -2.34
CA ILE A 34 4.56 -7.32 -1.13
C ILE A 34 3.31 -7.77 -0.37
N LYS A 35 2.15 -7.97 -1.04
CA LYS A 35 0.94 -8.54 -0.42
C LYS A 35 1.21 -9.92 0.18
N GLN A 36 1.82 -10.83 -0.59
CA GLN A 36 2.11 -12.20 -0.13
C GLN A 36 3.11 -12.25 1.02
N SER A 37 4.02 -11.27 1.13
CA SER A 37 5.01 -11.20 2.21
C SER A 37 4.46 -10.75 3.57
N GLY A 38 3.18 -10.36 3.66
CA GLY A 38 2.54 -9.94 4.92
C GLY A 38 3.02 -8.60 5.50
N LYS A 39 4.05 -7.95 4.93
CA LYS A 39 4.66 -6.73 5.47
C LYS A 39 3.69 -5.57 5.68
N ILE A 40 2.68 -5.47 4.82
CA ILE A 40 1.66 -4.41 4.85
C ILE A 40 0.27 -4.96 5.20
N ASP A 41 0.17 -6.19 5.73
CA ASP A 41 -1.11 -6.88 5.95
C ASP A 41 -2.06 -6.05 6.84
N LYS A 42 -1.52 -5.43 7.90
CA LYS A 42 -2.26 -4.50 8.78
C LYS A 42 -2.80 -3.24 8.08
N ALA A 43 -2.25 -2.87 6.93
CA ALA A 43 -2.75 -1.77 6.10
C ALA A 43 -3.71 -2.25 5.00
N ILE A 44 -3.83 -3.56 4.78
CA ILE A 44 -4.74 -4.17 3.80
C ILE A 44 -6.04 -4.57 4.49
N THR A 45 -7.14 -3.92 4.11
CA THR A 45 -8.49 -4.41 4.39
C THR A 45 -9.02 -5.16 3.18
N GLN A 46 -9.17 -6.48 3.29
CA GLN A 46 -9.71 -7.32 2.22
C GLN A 46 -11.18 -7.70 2.50
N ILE A 47 -12.10 -7.26 1.64
CA ILE A 47 -13.53 -7.62 1.68
C ILE A 47 -13.83 -8.51 0.48
N GLY A 48 -13.76 -9.83 0.69
CA GLY A 48 -13.89 -10.82 -0.39
C GLY A 48 -12.78 -10.66 -1.44
N ARG A 49 -13.16 -10.30 -2.68
CA ARG A 49 -12.22 -10.00 -3.77
C ARG A 49 -11.76 -8.54 -3.82
N LYS A 50 -12.38 -7.63 -3.04
CA LYS A 50 -11.97 -6.22 -2.98
C LYS A 50 -10.81 -6.07 -2.00
N ILE A 51 -9.74 -5.43 -2.45
CA ILE A 51 -8.56 -5.11 -1.64
C ILE A 51 -8.52 -3.59 -1.49
N ILE A 52 -8.59 -3.10 -0.26
CA ILE A 52 -8.48 -1.69 0.12
C ILE A 52 -7.20 -1.55 0.94
N VAL A 53 -6.39 -0.54 0.68
CA VAL A 53 -5.09 -0.35 1.33
C VAL A 53 -4.97 1.07 1.86
N GLU A 54 -4.67 1.24 3.14
CA GLU A 54 -4.41 2.56 3.74
C GLU A 54 -2.97 3.00 3.42
N ALA A 55 -2.81 4.12 2.71
CA ALA A 55 -1.52 4.49 2.12
C ALA A 55 -0.45 4.84 3.15
N ASP A 56 -0.80 5.71 4.11
CA ASP A 56 0.09 6.10 5.21
C ASP A 56 0.60 4.88 5.99
N LEU A 57 -0.34 4.04 6.43
CA LEU A 57 -0.01 2.84 7.20
C LEU A 57 0.81 1.84 6.37
N ALA A 58 0.53 1.68 5.07
CA ALA A 58 1.32 0.84 4.19
C ALA A 58 2.76 1.37 4.02
N LEU A 59 2.93 2.70 3.94
CA LEU A 59 4.24 3.33 3.80
C LEU A 59 5.06 3.21 5.10
N GLU A 60 4.45 3.46 6.26
CA GLU A 60 5.10 3.28 7.57
C GLU A 60 5.53 1.82 7.80
N LEU A 61 4.64 0.87 7.54
CA LEU A 61 4.91 -0.57 7.72
C LEU A 61 5.97 -1.09 6.74
N ALA A 62 5.99 -0.60 5.50
CA ALA A 62 7.06 -0.92 4.55
C ALA A 62 8.42 -0.29 4.93
N GLY A 63 8.39 0.89 5.56
CA GLY A 63 9.58 1.56 6.10
C GLY A 63 10.19 0.85 7.32
N ARG A 64 9.39 0.10 8.09
CA ARG A 64 9.91 -0.78 9.15
C ARG A 64 10.72 -1.93 8.54
N LYS A 65 12.04 -1.73 8.51
CA LYS A 65 13.05 -2.69 8.07
C LYS A 65 13.06 -3.95 8.94
N GLN A 66 12.13 -4.87 8.67
CA GLN A 66 12.15 -6.25 9.19
C GLN A 66 13.30 -7.00 8.50
N GLY A 67 14.52 -6.72 8.96
CA GLY A 67 15.78 -7.06 8.29
C GLY A 67 16.90 -7.35 9.28
N GLY A 68 16.61 -8.08 10.35
CA GLY A 68 17.63 -8.81 11.10
C GLY A 68 18.05 -10.02 10.27
N ARG A 69 19.25 -9.96 9.68
CA ARG A 69 19.87 -11.08 8.97
C ARG A 69 20.24 -12.16 9.99
N ARG A 70 19.69 -13.36 9.84
CA ARG A 70 20.18 -14.62 10.39
C ARG A 70 20.47 -15.53 9.21
#